data_AF-A0AAJ4WCU4-F1
#
_entry.id   AF-A0AAJ4WCU4-F1
#
_cell.length_a   1.000
_cell.length_b   1.000
_cell.length_c   1.000
_cell.angle_alpha   90.00
_cell.angle_beta   90.00
_cell.angle_gamma   90.00
#
_symmetry.space_group_name_H-M   'P 1'
#
loop_
_entity.id
_entity.type
_entity.pdbx_description
1 polymer ?
#
loop_
_entity_poly.entity_id
_entity_poly.type
_entity_poly.pdbx_seq_one_letter_code
_entity_poly.pdbx_strand_id
1 'polypeptide(L)'
;MSLLKEFREFAMRGNVVDLAVGVIIGAAFGKIVSSLVSDIIMPPLGLLIGGVDFKQFQFVLRAAQGDTPAVIMHYGVFIQNIFDFVIVAFAIFMAIKLMNKIRREEPPAAPPAPTTEEKLLTDIRDILKQQQK
;
A
#
# COMPACT_ATOMS: atom_id res chain seq x y z
N MET A 1 -25.90 -14.87 -25.92
CA MET A 1 -26.11 -13.59 -25.21
C MET A 1 -24.98 -12.65 -25.63
N SER A 2 -25.14 -11.33 -25.55
CA SER A 2 -24.09 -10.39 -26.00
C SER A 2 -22.95 -10.38 -24.98
N LEU A 3 -21.69 -10.47 -25.43
CA LEU A 3 -20.48 -10.40 -24.60
C LEU A 3 -20.47 -9.23 -23.61
N LEU A 4 -21.12 -8.12 -23.96
CA LEU A 4 -21.27 -6.95 -23.09
C LEU A 4 -22.13 -7.23 -21.83
N LYS A 5 -23.15 -8.09 -21.95
CA LYS A 5 -23.97 -8.51 -20.81
C LYS A 5 -23.20 -9.46 -19.90
N GLU A 6 -22.48 -10.42 -20.48
CA GLU A 6 -21.63 -11.36 -19.74
C GLU A 6 -20.47 -10.65 -19.03
N PHE A 7 -19.86 -9.65 -19.68
CA PHE A 7 -18.83 -8.80 -19.07
C PHE A 7 -19.38 -7.95 -17.92
N ARG A 8 -20.58 -7.37 -18.07
CA ARG A 8 -21.23 -6.62 -16.99
C ARG A 8 -21.56 -7.52 -15.80
N GLU A 9 -22.08 -8.73 -16.03
CA GLU A 9 -22.35 -9.70 -14.96
C GLU A 9 -21.07 -10.18 -14.27
N PHE A 10 -19.98 -10.37 -15.01
CA PHE A 10 -18.67 -10.68 -14.45
C PHE A 10 -18.12 -9.52 -13.60
N ALA A 11 -18.17 -8.30 -14.13
CA ALA A 11 -17.66 -7.10 -13.46
C ALA A 11 -18.50 -6.72 -12.22
N MET A 12 -19.80 -7.03 -12.20
CA MET A 12 -20.68 -6.78 -11.06
C MET A 12 -20.63 -7.86 -9.97
N ARG A 13 -19.79 -8.90 -10.10
CA ARG A 13 -19.47 -9.77 -8.95
C ARG A 13 -18.79 -8.90 -7.89
N GLY A 14 -19.50 -8.60 -6.80
CA GLY A 14 -19.16 -7.52 -5.84
C GLY A 14 -17.69 -7.48 -5.38
N ASN A 15 -17.05 -8.63 -5.22
CA ASN A 15 -15.64 -8.71 -4.82
C ASN A 15 -14.66 -8.10 -5.85
N VAL A 16 -15.00 -8.08 -7.15
CA VAL A 16 -14.11 -7.57 -8.21
C VAL A 16 -14.06 -6.05 -8.22
N VAL A 17 -15.19 -5.39 -7.96
CA VAL A 17 -15.28 -3.92 -7.94
C VAL A 17 -14.51 -3.37 -6.75
N ASP A 18 -14.73 -3.92 -5.55
CA ASP A 18 -14.05 -3.48 -4.33
C ASP A 18 -12.53 -3.71 -4.43
N LEU A 19 -12.12 -4.84 -5.01
CA LEU A 19 -10.71 -5.14 -5.28
C LEU A 19 -10.11 -4.16 -6.31
N ALA A 20 -10.83 -3.85 -7.39
CA ALA A 20 -10.37 -2.89 -8.39
C ALA A 20 -10.21 -1.48 -7.79
N VAL A 21 -11.16 -1.03 -6.98
CA VAL A 21 -11.10 0.26 -6.27
C VAL A 21 -9.92 0.27 -5.30
N GLY A 22 -9.74 -0.79 -4.51
CA GLY A 22 -8.63 -0.91 -3.57
C GLY A 22 -7.25 -0.85 -4.25
N VAL A 23 -7.09 -1.52 -5.40
CA VAL A 23 -5.83 -1.49 -6.17
C VAL A 23 -5.57 -0.10 -6.77
N ILE A 24 -6.59 0.55 -7.35
CA ILE A 24 -6.44 1.89 -7.95
C ILE A 24 -6.09 2.92 -6.87
N ILE A 25 -6.82 2.91 -5.74
CA ILE A 25 -6.55 3.81 -4.62
C ILE A 25 -5.17 3.52 -4.03
N GLY A 26 -4.79 2.25 -3.85
CA GLY A 26 -3.48 1.87 -3.35
C GLY A 26 -2.34 2.37 -4.25
N ALA A 27 -2.48 2.23 -5.57
CA ALA A 27 -1.50 2.71 -6.54
C ALA A 27 -1.39 4.25 -6.55
N ALA A 28 -2.52 4.97 -6.48
CA ALA A 28 -2.55 6.42 -6.41
C ALA A 28 -1.96 6.94 -5.09
N PHE A 29 -2.33 6.32 -3.97
CA PHE A 29 -1.83 6.66 -2.64
C PHE A 29 -0.32 6.44 -2.54
N GLY A 30 0.20 5.35 -3.12
CA GLY A 30 1.64 5.10 -3.21
C GLY A 30 2.39 6.28 -3.85
N LYS A 31 1.87 6.85 -4.94
CA LYS A 31 2.48 8.04 -5.59
C LYS A 31 2.47 9.28 -4.69
N ILE A 32 1.39 9.51 -3.95
CA ILE A 32 1.29 10.64 -3.00
C ILE A 32 2.36 10.50 -1.92
N VAL A 33 2.52 9.30 -1.36
CA VAL A 33 3.54 9.05 -0.34
C VAL A 33 4.95 9.19 -0.93
N SER A 34 5.19 8.64 -2.13
CA SER A 34 6.49 8.80 -2.81
C SER A 34 6.84 10.26 -3.01
N SER A 35 5.91 11.10 -3.49
CA SER A 35 6.13 12.54 -3.70
C SER A 35 6.35 13.29 -2.38
N LEU A 36 5.59 12.99 -1.33
CA LEU A 36 5.83 13.55 0.00
C LEU A 36 7.25 13.25 0.49
N VAL A 37 7.73 12.04 0.26
CA VAL A 37 9.08 11.66 0.66
C VAL A 37 10.14 12.31 -0.23
N SER A 38 10.02 12.18 -1.55
CA SER A 38 11.04 12.65 -2.50
C SER A 38 11.11 14.16 -2.64
N ASP A 39 9.96 14.83 -2.55
CA ASP A 39 9.86 16.24 -2.93
C ASP A 39 9.77 17.15 -1.71
N ILE A 40 9.31 16.64 -0.56
CA ILE A 40 9.13 17.44 0.66
C ILE A 40 10.10 17.03 1.77
N ILE A 41 10.28 15.73 2.03
CA ILE A 41 11.12 15.26 3.13
C ILE A 41 12.60 15.17 2.73
N MET A 42 12.90 14.69 1.53
CA MET A 42 14.28 14.52 1.05
C MET A 42 15.05 15.83 0.90
N PRO A 43 14.52 16.94 0.36
CA PRO A 43 15.35 18.15 0.17
C PRO A 43 15.88 18.75 1.49
N PRO A 44 15.08 18.90 2.56
CA PRO A 44 15.58 19.32 3.87
C PRO A 44 16.55 18.32 4.51
N LEU A 45 16.27 17.02 4.42
CA LEU A 45 17.17 15.98 4.92
C LEU A 45 18.50 16.00 4.14
N GLY A 46 18.44 16.10 2.83
CA GLY A 46 19.61 16.21 1.95
C GLY A 46 20.47 17.41 2.32
N LEU A 47 19.86 18.57 2.59
CA LEU A 47 20.58 19.74 3.08
C LEU A 47 21.23 19.51 4.46
N LEU A 48 20.53 18.86 5.39
CA LEU A 48 21.03 18.57 6.74
C LEU A 48 22.17 17.54 6.75
N ILE A 49 22.13 16.55 5.85
CA ILE A 49 23.13 15.47 5.77
C ILE A 49 24.32 15.89 4.88
N GLY A 50 24.29 17.09 4.28
CA GLY A 50 25.41 17.66 3.51
C GLY A 50 25.38 17.35 2.01
N GLY A 51 24.21 17.15 1.42
CA GLY A 51 24.03 16.91 -0.01
C GLY A 51 24.41 15.50 -0.44
N VAL A 52 24.28 14.51 0.44
CA VAL A 52 24.59 13.10 0.14
C VAL A 52 23.55 12.56 -0.84
N ASP A 53 23.81 12.77 -2.14
CA ASP A 53 23.19 11.97 -3.18
C ASP A 53 23.94 10.63 -3.22
N PHE A 54 23.28 9.51 -2.96
CA PHE A 54 23.96 8.22 -3.09
C PHE A 54 24.10 7.81 -4.56
N LYS A 55 23.38 8.44 -5.50
CA LYS A 55 23.38 8.07 -6.93
C LYS A 55 24.73 8.27 -7.62
N GLN A 56 25.58 9.15 -7.10
CA GLN A 56 26.96 9.38 -7.58
C GLN A 56 27.90 8.20 -7.29
N PHE A 57 27.54 7.30 -6.37
CA PHE A 57 28.31 6.09 -6.12
C PHE A 57 28.11 5.10 -7.27
N GLN A 58 29.11 5.06 -8.14
CA GLN A 58 29.14 4.19 -9.30
C GLN A 58 30.50 3.50 -9.39
N PHE A 59 30.47 2.20 -9.69
CA PHE A 59 31.68 1.43 -9.93
C PHE A 59 31.81 1.21 -11.42
N VAL A 60 32.91 1.63 -12.04
CA VAL A 60 33.15 1.41 -13.46
C VAL A 60 33.79 0.03 -13.62
N LEU A 61 33.02 -0.94 -14.09
CA LEU A 61 33.51 -2.30 -14.33
C LEU A 61 34.37 -2.38 -15.59
N ARG A 62 34.05 -1.56 -16.60
CA ARG A 62 34.81 -1.46 -17.84
C ARG A 62 34.76 -0.03 -18.34
N ALA A 63 35.94 0.58 -18.50
CA ALA A 63 36.06 1.90 -19.10
C ALA A 63 35.59 1.88 -20.57
N ALA A 64 35.04 3.00 -21.04
CA ALA A 64 34.67 3.16 -22.44
C ALA A 64 35.93 3.04 -23.32
N GLN A 65 35.82 2.30 -24.43
CA GLN A 65 36.92 2.13 -25.39
C GLN A 65 36.36 2.24 -26.81
N GLY A 66 36.75 3.30 -27.54
CA GLY A 66 36.20 3.62 -28.85
C GLY A 66 34.68 3.84 -28.80
N ASP A 67 33.93 3.15 -29.68
CA ASP A 67 32.46 3.19 -29.71
C ASP A 67 31.78 2.31 -28.66
N THR A 68 32.52 1.61 -27.80
CA THR A 68 31.90 0.78 -26.75
C THR A 68 31.63 1.59 -25.47
N PRO A 69 30.36 1.69 -25.03
CA PRO A 69 30.01 2.44 -23.82
C PRO A 69 30.62 1.78 -22.58
N ALA A 70 30.95 2.61 -21.58
CA ALA A 70 31.44 2.11 -20.31
C ALA A 70 30.38 1.24 -19.63
N VAL A 71 30.81 0.12 -19.04
CA VAL A 71 29.94 -0.70 -18.19
C VAL A 71 30.07 -0.17 -16.77
N ILE A 72 29.03 0.51 -16.32
CA ILE A 72 28.98 1.16 -15.01
C ILE A 72 27.92 0.47 -14.16
N MET A 73 28.29 0.07 -12.95
CA MET A 73 27.38 -0.41 -11.93
C MET A 73 27.00 0.74 -10.99
N HIS A 74 25.78 1.21 -11.13
CA HIS A 74 25.19 2.27 -10.31
C HIS A 74 24.65 1.72 -8.98
N TYR A 75 25.52 1.14 -8.14
CA TYR A 75 25.12 0.62 -6.83
C TYR A 75 24.61 1.73 -5.89
N GLY A 76 25.03 2.97 -6.12
CA GLY A 76 24.54 4.15 -5.43
C GLY A 76 23.03 4.38 -5.57
N VAL A 77 22.48 4.12 -6.75
CA VAL A 77 21.03 4.20 -6.99
C VAL A 77 20.27 3.14 -6.19
N PHE A 78 20.87 1.95 -6.03
CA PHE A 78 20.27 0.89 -5.21
C PHE A 78 20.21 1.28 -3.72
N ILE A 79 21.30 1.84 -3.18
CA ILE A 79 21.34 2.34 -1.79
C ILE A 79 20.35 3.48 -1.60
N GLN A 80 20.26 4.41 -2.56
CA GLN A 80 19.26 5.48 -2.55
C GLN A 80 17.84 4.90 -2.45
N ASN A 81 17.51 3.92 -3.30
CA ASN A 81 16.18 3.30 -3.30
C ASN A 81 15.85 2.61 -1.97
N ILE A 82 16.83 1.98 -1.31
CA ILE A 82 16.63 1.41 0.04
C ILE A 82 16.31 2.52 1.04
N PHE A 83 17.06 3.61 1.01
CA PHE A 83 16.85 4.74 1.91
C PHE A 83 15.46 5.38 1.70
N ASP A 84 15.08 5.62 0.45
CA ASP A 84 13.76 6.14 0.08
C ASP A 84 12.64 5.20 0.57
N PHE A 85 12.82 3.88 0.40
CA PHE A 85 11.86 2.88 0.89
C PHE A 85 11.71 2.93 2.42
N VAL A 86 12.81 3.06 3.17
CA VAL A 86 12.76 3.14 4.64
C VAL A 86 12.03 4.41 5.09
N ILE A 87 12.27 5.56 4.45
CA ILE A 87 11.56 6.80 4.77
C ILE A 87 10.07 6.69 4.43
N VAL A 88 9.72 6.14 3.26
CA VAL A 88 8.33 5.89 2.85
C VAL A 88 7.63 4.97 3.86
N ALA A 89 8.25 3.86 4.24
CA ALA A 89 7.71 2.94 5.23
C ALA A 89 7.50 3.63 6.59
N PHE A 90 8.45 4.46 7.02
CA PHE A 90 8.34 5.24 8.25
C PHE A 90 7.22 6.30 8.18
N ALA A 91 7.06 6.98 7.04
CA ALA A 91 5.99 7.95 6.82
C ALA A 91 4.61 7.28 6.85
N ILE A 92 4.45 6.13 6.19
CA ILE A 92 3.21 5.34 6.22
C ILE A 92 2.92 4.88 7.65
N PHE A 93 3.92 4.38 8.37
CA PHE A 93 3.78 3.98 9.77
C PHE A 93 3.31 5.14 10.65
N MET A 94 3.89 6.33 10.49
CA MET A 94 3.47 7.53 11.22
C MET A 94 2.03 7.95 10.85
N ALA A 95 1.64 7.88 9.58
CA ALA A 95 0.28 8.18 9.14
C ALA A 95 -0.74 7.19 9.73
N ILE A 96 -0.47 5.88 9.69
CA ILE A 96 -1.32 4.86 10.29
C ILE A 96 -1.39 5.05 11.81
N LYS A 97 -0.27 5.35 12.46
CA LYS A 97 -0.23 5.63 13.90
C LYS A 97 -1.07 6.85 14.26
N LEU A 98 -1.03 7.91 13.44
CA LEU A 98 -1.86 9.10 13.63
C LEU A 98 -3.35 8.79 13.43
N MET A 99 -3.70 8.07 12.37
CA MET A 99 -5.08 7.62 12.13
C MET A 99 -5.60 6.73 13.25
N ASN A 100 -4.78 5.79 13.75
CA ASN A 100 -5.13 4.94 14.87
C ASN A 100 -5.25 5.72 16.18
N LYS A 101 -4.48 6.80 16.36
CA LYS A 101 -4.62 7.70 17.52
C LYS A 101 -5.96 8.45 17.47
N ILE A 102 -6.34 8.97 16.30
CA ILE A 102 -7.60 9.70 16.08
C ILE A 102 -8.81 8.76 16.18
N ARG A 103 -8.77 7.58 15.55
CA ARG A 103 -9.84 6.57 15.65
C ARG A 103 -10.00 5.98 17.04
N ARG A 104 -9.03 6.16 17.94
CA ARG A 104 -9.14 5.73 19.35
C ARG A 104 -9.96 6.70 20.20
N GLU A 105 -10.20 7.92 19.70
CA GLU A 105 -11.07 8.93 20.32
C GLU A 105 -12.54 8.79 19.85
N GLU A 106 -12.78 8.11 18.72
CA GLU A 106 -14.12 7.66 18.34
C GLU A 106 -14.42 6.31 19.03
N PRO A 107 -15.61 6.14 19.66
CA PRO A 107 -16.03 4.83 20.12
C PRO A 107 -15.95 3.86 18.94
N PRO A 108 -15.41 2.63 19.13
CA PRO A 108 -15.34 1.66 18.04
C PRO A 108 -16.72 1.56 17.41
N ALA A 109 -16.76 1.76 16.08
CA ALA A 109 -17.99 1.60 15.30
C ALA A 109 -18.67 0.32 15.77
N ALA A 110 -19.93 0.46 16.20
CA ALA A 110 -20.69 -0.64 16.78
C ALA A 110 -20.48 -1.87 15.90
N PRO A 111 -20.15 -3.04 16.50
CA PRO A 111 -19.91 -4.25 15.73
C PRO A 111 -21.04 -4.43 14.72
N PRO A 112 -20.73 -4.83 13.47
CA PRO A 112 -21.73 -4.96 12.43
C PRO A 112 -22.90 -5.75 12.98
N ALA A 113 -24.10 -5.19 12.82
CA ALA A 113 -25.30 -5.82 13.33
C ALA A 113 -25.32 -7.29 12.85
N PRO A 114 -25.62 -8.25 13.73
CA PRO A 114 -25.56 -9.66 13.37
C PRO A 114 -26.38 -9.87 12.10
N THR A 115 -25.72 -10.48 11.12
CA THR A 115 -26.32 -10.77 9.81
C THR A 115 -27.58 -11.62 10.02
N THR A 116 -28.51 -11.58 9.07
CA THR A 116 -29.72 -12.41 9.16
C THR A 116 -29.38 -13.88 9.36
N GLU A 117 -28.29 -14.36 8.77
CA GLU A 117 -27.76 -15.71 8.97
C GLU A 117 -27.29 -15.95 10.41
N GLU A 118 -26.53 -15.04 11.02
CA GLU A 118 -26.11 -15.18 12.42
C GLU A 118 -27.29 -15.19 13.39
N LYS A 119 -28.36 -14.42 13.11
CA LYS A 119 -29.60 -14.48 13.88
C LYS A 119 -30.30 -15.83 13.72
N LEU A 120 -30.47 -16.29 12.49
CA LEU A 120 -31.08 -17.59 12.20
C LEU A 120 -30.29 -18.75 12.84
N LEU A 121 -28.96 -18.69 12.81
CA LEU A 121 -28.10 -19.69 13.46
C LEU A 121 -28.22 -19.65 14.99
N THR A 122 -28.41 -18.47 15.56
CA THR A 122 -28.68 -18.31 17.01
C THR A 122 -30.02 -18.94 17.37
N ASP A 123 -31.06 -18.66 16.58
CA ASP A 123 -32.40 -19.24 16.76
C ASP A 123 -32.37 -20.78 16.60
N ILE A 124 -31.67 -21.29 15.58
CA ILE A 124 -31.50 -22.74 15.37
C ILE A 124 -30.76 -23.39 16.55
N ARG A 125 -29.69 -22.77 17.06
CA ARG A 125 -28.96 -23.26 18.23
C ARG A 125 -29.87 -23.33 19.45
N ASP A 126 -30.70 -22.32 19.66
CA ASP A 126 -31.56 -22.23 20.84
C ASP A 126 -32.72 -23.25 20.74
N ILE A 127 -33.28 -23.48 19.54
CA ILE A 127 -34.25 -24.55 19.27
C ILE A 127 -33.63 -25.93 19.50
N LEU A 128 -32.40 -26.17 19.02
CA LEU A 128 -31.71 -27.46 19.22
C LEU A 128 -31.38 -27.72 20.70
N LYS A 129 -31.01 -26.69 21.47
CA LYS A 129 -30.81 -26.80 22.92
C LYS A 129 -32.11 -27.12 23.66
N GLN A 130 -33.26 -26.61 23.18
CA GLN A 130 -34.56 -26.95 23.75
C GLN A 130 -34.98 -28.39 23.42
N GLN A 131 -34.63 -28.91 22.24
CA GLN A 131 -34.94 -30.29 21.86
C GLN A 131 -34.04 -31.36 22.50
N GLN A 132 -32.83 -30.98 22.94
CA GLN A 132 -31.90 -31.88 23.67
C GLN A 132 -32.17 -31.96 25.19
N LYS A 133 -33.18 -31.24 25.70
CA LYS A 133 -33.70 -31.38 27.06
C LYS A 133 -34.97 -32.20 27.07
#